data_AF-A0A920RDC8-F1
#
_entry.id   AF-A0A920RDC8-F1
#
_cell.length_a   1.000
_cell.length_b   1.000
_cell.length_c   1.000
_cell.angle_alpha   90.00
_cell.angle_beta   90.00
_cell.angle_gamma   90.00
#
_symmetry.space_group_name_H-M   'P 1'
#
loop_
_entity.id
_entity.type
_entity.pdbx_description
1 polymer ?
#
loop_
_entity_poly.entity_id
_entity_poly.type
_entity_poly.pdbx_seq_one_letter_code
_entity_poly.pdbx_strand_id
1 'polypeptide(L)'
;MAGWAGGRSWITPGLLLERGNFARDVLFPDINFIPSDRRNGSREIQSVARRIREGLDITSATQPSSIGEGQIMAESNMLADRDEDFNTRYGSFRGWQMAIERVKPIPRHTARLNLSKMVMDQQLTNTAEVIDYFIARFMRVAPGTDARSMLIDFLSNEIGTTNIVEAESYMEDSLRMTLHLLLSQPEYQLS
;
A
#
# COMPACT_ATOMS: atom_id res chain seq x y z
N MET A 1 -5.72 -13.24 15.63
CA MET A 1 -4.71 -13.34 16.72
C MET A 1 -5.39 -13.06 18.03
N ALA A 2 -5.33 -14.00 18.98
CA ALA A 2 -5.87 -13.80 20.32
C ALA A 2 -4.95 -12.85 21.10
N GLY A 3 -5.49 -11.72 21.57
CA GLY A 3 -4.77 -10.79 22.43
C GLY A 3 -4.60 -11.36 23.84
N TRP A 4 -3.43 -11.15 24.43
CA TRP A 4 -3.17 -11.48 25.83
C TRP A 4 -3.99 -10.58 26.76
N ALA A 5 -4.40 -11.10 27.93
CA ALA A 5 -5.35 -10.48 28.86
C ALA A 5 -4.86 -9.15 29.50
N GLY A 6 -3.62 -8.72 29.24
CA GLY A 6 -2.98 -7.56 29.86
C GLY A 6 -3.29 -6.18 29.27
N GLY A 7 -4.25 -6.06 28.34
CA GLY A 7 -4.82 -4.76 27.94
C GLY A 7 -3.89 -3.78 27.20
N ARG A 8 -2.69 -4.19 26.80
CA ARG A 8 -1.82 -3.39 25.91
C ARG A 8 -1.71 -4.10 24.56
N SER A 9 -2.30 -3.49 23.54
CA SER A 9 -2.13 -3.90 22.14
C SER A 9 -0.63 -3.93 21.81
N TRP A 10 -0.09 -5.10 21.50
CA TRP A 10 1.29 -5.23 21.07
C TRP A 10 1.39 -5.01 19.57
N ILE A 11 2.44 -4.30 19.13
CA ILE A 11 2.73 -4.12 17.72
C ILE A 11 3.27 -5.45 17.20
N THR A 12 2.58 -6.05 16.25
CA THR A 12 3.05 -7.27 15.59
C THR A 12 4.12 -6.90 14.55
N PRO A 13 5.02 -7.82 14.18
CA PRO A 13 5.99 -7.54 13.11
C PRO A 13 5.34 -7.06 11.81
N GLY A 14 4.14 -7.57 11.48
CA GLY A 14 3.35 -7.07 10.35
C GLY A 14 2.92 -5.61 10.52
N LEU A 15 2.41 -5.22 11.70
CA LEU A 15 2.07 -3.83 12.00
C LEU A 15 3.28 -2.89 11.97
N LEU A 16 4.48 -3.37 12.34
CA LEU A 16 5.73 -2.60 12.20
C LEU A 16 6.05 -2.32 10.72
N LEU A 17 5.91 -3.33 9.85
CA LEU A 17 6.19 -3.20 8.42
C LEU A 17 5.15 -2.32 7.71
N GLU A 18 3.87 -2.49 8.01
CA GLU A 18 2.78 -1.67 7.48
C GLU A 18 2.90 -0.20 7.93
N ARG A 19 3.33 0.04 9.17
CA ARG A 19 3.64 1.41 9.66
C ARG A 19 4.77 2.06 8.86
N GLY A 20 5.77 1.28 8.45
CA GLY A 20 6.88 1.76 7.62
C GLY A 20 6.44 2.23 6.22
N ASN A 21 5.41 1.59 5.65
CA ASN A 21 4.95 1.89 4.30
C ASN A 21 3.77 2.86 4.23
N PHE A 22 3.04 3.10 5.32
CA PHE A 22 1.89 4.01 5.33
C PHE A 22 2.22 5.42 4.80
N ALA A 23 3.35 6.01 5.20
CA ALA A 23 3.73 7.35 4.74
C ALA A 23 3.91 7.37 3.21
N ARG A 24 4.46 6.30 2.64
CA ARG A 24 4.60 6.14 1.20
C ARG A 24 3.24 6.04 0.52
N ASP A 25 2.34 5.21 1.02
CA ASP A 25 1.00 5.01 0.43
C ASP A 25 0.15 6.29 0.45
N VAL A 26 0.35 7.14 1.47
CA VAL A 26 -0.31 8.45 1.59
C VAL A 26 0.26 9.47 0.60
N LEU A 27 1.59 9.53 0.48
CA LEU A 27 2.28 10.51 -0.37
C LEU A 27 2.27 10.12 -1.85
N PHE A 28 2.25 8.82 -2.14
CA PHE A 28 2.33 8.23 -3.47
C PHE A 28 1.26 7.14 -3.62
N PRO A 29 -0.02 7.53 -3.77
CA PRO A 29 -1.11 6.56 -3.88
C PRO A 29 -0.97 5.70 -5.14
N ASP A 30 -1.15 4.38 -4.99
CA ASP A 30 -1.15 3.45 -6.13
C ASP A 30 -2.39 3.66 -7.01
N ILE A 31 -2.16 4.16 -8.23
CA ILE A 31 -3.20 4.41 -9.23
C ILE A 31 -3.90 3.11 -9.69
N ASN A 32 -3.25 1.97 -9.53
CA ASN A 32 -3.77 0.66 -9.94
C ASN A 32 -4.44 -0.11 -8.78
N PHE A 33 -4.53 0.51 -7.60
CA PHE A 33 -5.10 -0.15 -6.44
C PHE A 33 -6.57 -0.50 -6.65
N ILE A 34 -6.90 -1.80 -6.57
CA ILE A 34 -8.26 -2.29 -6.55
C ILE A 34 -8.52 -2.92 -5.19
N PRO A 35 -9.49 -2.42 -4.42
CA PRO A 35 -9.69 -2.89 -3.06
C PRO A 35 -10.37 -4.27 -3.01
N SER A 36 -10.13 -5.01 -1.94
CA SER A 36 -10.57 -6.39 -1.77
C SER A 36 -12.09 -6.58 -1.69
N ASP A 37 -12.83 -5.54 -1.29
CA ASP A 37 -14.31 -5.48 -1.34
C ASP A 37 -14.85 -5.36 -2.77
N ARG A 38 -14.00 -5.05 -3.76
CA ARG A 38 -14.40 -4.98 -5.18
C ARG A 38 -13.79 -6.08 -6.03
N ARG A 39 -12.65 -6.64 -5.60
CA ARG A 39 -11.94 -7.68 -6.35
C ARG A 39 -11.31 -8.67 -5.38
N ASN A 40 -11.51 -9.95 -5.64
CA ASN A 40 -10.86 -11.01 -4.88
C ASN A 40 -9.33 -10.90 -5.01
N GLY A 41 -8.59 -11.02 -3.90
CA GLY A 41 -7.11 -11.01 -3.90
C GLY A 41 -6.44 -12.32 -4.33
N SER A 42 -7.14 -13.46 -4.29
CA SER A 42 -6.59 -14.77 -4.68
C SER A 42 -6.45 -14.90 -6.20
N ARG A 43 -5.24 -15.20 -6.69
CA ARG A 43 -4.96 -15.42 -8.11
C ARG A 43 -5.64 -16.66 -8.65
N GLU A 44 -5.76 -17.70 -7.83
CA GLU A 44 -6.42 -18.96 -8.18
C GLU A 44 -7.91 -18.72 -8.43
N ILE A 45 -8.59 -17.97 -7.55
CA ILE A 45 -10.01 -17.69 -7.75
C ILE A 45 -10.23 -16.74 -8.94
N GLN A 46 -9.32 -15.78 -9.14
CA GLN A 46 -9.33 -14.94 -10.35
C GLN A 46 -9.16 -15.78 -11.63
N SER A 47 -8.32 -16.83 -11.61
CA SER A 47 -8.09 -17.70 -12.78
C SER A 47 -9.31 -18.57 -13.09
N VAL A 48 -9.96 -19.13 -12.06
CA VAL A 48 -11.25 -19.84 -12.21
C VAL A 48 -12.30 -18.90 -12.81
N ALA A 49 -12.46 -17.69 -12.24
CA ALA A 49 -13.42 -16.71 -12.75
C ALA A 49 -13.18 -16.33 -14.22
N ARG A 50 -11.91 -16.22 -14.62
CA ARG A 50 -11.53 -15.93 -16.00
C ARG A 50 -11.87 -17.09 -16.94
N ARG A 51 -11.53 -18.33 -16.58
CA ARG A 51 -11.81 -19.52 -17.39
C ARG A 51 -13.31 -19.76 -17.59
N ILE A 52 -14.11 -19.57 -16.54
CA ILE A 52 -15.58 -19.62 -16.65
C ILE A 52 -16.09 -18.55 -17.64
N ARG A 53 -15.52 -17.33 -17.60
CA ARG A 53 -15.87 -16.27 -18.55
C ARG A 53 -15.45 -16.59 -19.99
N GLU A 54 -14.36 -17.33 -20.17
CA GLU A 54 -13.88 -17.83 -21.47
C GLU A 54 -14.74 -19.00 -21.99
N GLY A 55 -15.72 -19.48 -21.22
CA GLY A 55 -16.68 -20.50 -21.64
C GLY A 55 -16.30 -21.93 -21.23
N LEU A 56 -15.28 -22.11 -20.39
CA LEU A 56 -14.94 -23.44 -19.84
C LEU A 56 -16.03 -23.90 -18.88
N ASP A 57 -16.26 -25.21 -18.83
CA ASP A 57 -17.07 -25.85 -17.80
C ASP A 57 -16.41 -25.75 -16.41
N ILE A 58 -17.18 -26.05 -15.36
CA ILE A 58 -16.73 -25.89 -13.97
C ILE A 58 -15.51 -26.78 -13.69
N THR A 59 -15.53 -28.02 -14.17
CA THR A 59 -14.43 -28.98 -14.05
C THR A 59 -13.15 -28.46 -14.68
N SER A 60 -13.18 -28.03 -15.95
CA SER A 60 -11.98 -27.50 -16.61
C SER A 60 -11.53 -26.17 -16.00
N ALA A 61 -12.47 -25.31 -15.59
CA ALA A 61 -12.14 -24.01 -15.02
C ALA A 61 -11.45 -24.09 -13.66
N THR A 62 -11.80 -25.10 -12.86
CA THR A 62 -11.29 -25.30 -11.49
C THR A 62 -10.00 -26.12 -11.41
N GLN A 63 -9.42 -26.49 -12.55
CA GLN A 63 -8.09 -27.09 -12.58
C GLN A 63 -7.03 -26.12 -12.02
N PRO A 64 -6.01 -26.61 -11.28
CA PRO A 64 -4.97 -25.77 -10.70
C PRO A 64 -4.26 -24.92 -11.74
N SER A 65 -4.09 -23.62 -11.48
CA SER A 65 -3.37 -22.71 -12.38
C SER A 65 -1.86 -22.95 -12.46
N SER A 66 -1.29 -23.71 -11.52
CA SER A 66 0.14 -24.05 -11.47
C SER A 66 0.54 -25.26 -12.32
N ILE A 67 -0.44 -25.95 -12.93
CA ILE A 67 -0.18 -27.14 -13.74
C ILE A 67 0.01 -26.66 -15.17
N GLY A 68 1.28 -26.55 -15.57
CA GLY A 68 1.64 -26.41 -16.98
C GLY A 68 1.29 -27.70 -17.74
N GLU A 69 1.13 -27.59 -19.06
CA GLU A 69 0.94 -28.74 -19.95
C GLU A 69 1.98 -29.83 -19.64
N GLY A 70 1.52 -30.99 -19.15
CA GLY A 70 2.37 -32.15 -18.86
C GLY A 70 2.78 -32.39 -17.41
N GLN A 71 2.32 -31.59 -16.43
CA GLN A 71 2.54 -31.90 -15.00
C GLN A 71 1.49 -32.86 -14.43
N ILE A 72 1.97 -33.83 -13.65
CA ILE A 72 1.16 -34.85 -12.97
C ILE A 72 0.34 -34.18 -11.86
N MET A 73 -0.97 -34.09 -12.04
CA MET A 73 -1.93 -33.78 -10.98
C MET A 73 -1.79 -34.80 -9.85
N ALA A 74 -1.76 -34.37 -8.59
CA ALA A 74 -1.92 -35.30 -7.47
C ALA A 74 -3.25 -36.07 -7.63
N GLU A 75 -3.25 -37.39 -7.40
CA GLU A 75 -4.46 -38.24 -7.57
C GLU A 75 -5.65 -37.72 -6.75
N SER A 76 -5.41 -37.10 -5.60
CA SER A 76 -6.44 -36.44 -4.78
C SER A 76 -7.11 -35.26 -5.49
N ASN A 77 -6.40 -34.55 -6.38
CA ASN A 77 -6.98 -33.52 -7.24
C ASN A 77 -7.66 -34.08 -8.48
N MET A 78 -7.25 -35.26 -8.97
CA MET A 78 -7.94 -35.94 -10.07
C MET A 78 -9.32 -36.48 -9.66
N LEU A 79 -9.48 -36.88 -8.40
CA LEU A 79 -10.76 -37.34 -7.86
C LEU A 79 -11.73 -36.21 -7.53
N ALA A 80 -11.22 -34.98 -7.33
CA ALA A 80 -12.05 -33.79 -7.08
C ALA A 80 -12.88 -33.38 -8.32
N ASP A 81 -12.50 -33.84 -9.51
CA ASP A 81 -13.25 -33.65 -10.76
C ASP A 81 -14.44 -34.61 -10.90
N ARG A 82 -14.53 -35.68 -10.08
CA ARG A 82 -15.61 -36.68 -10.18
C ARG A 82 -16.89 -36.28 -9.45
N ASP A 83 -16.80 -35.31 -8.54
CA ASP A 83 -17.93 -34.81 -7.77
C ASP A 83 -17.77 -33.30 -7.53
N GLU A 84 -18.45 -32.52 -8.37
CA GLU A 84 -18.42 -31.05 -8.33
C GLU A 84 -18.86 -30.50 -6.96
N ASP A 85 -19.70 -31.24 -6.22
CA ASP A 85 -20.21 -30.84 -4.90
C ASP A 85 -19.10 -30.80 -3.83
N PHE A 86 -17.99 -31.52 -4.03
CA PHE A 86 -16.83 -31.52 -3.12
C PHE A 86 -15.64 -30.72 -3.64
N ASN A 87 -15.80 -30.00 -4.75
CA ASN A 87 -14.73 -29.17 -5.31
C ASN A 87 -14.52 -27.90 -4.47
N THR A 88 -13.50 -27.92 -3.61
CA THR A 88 -13.17 -26.80 -2.71
C THR A 88 -12.80 -25.51 -3.44
N ARG A 89 -12.29 -25.58 -4.68
CA ARG A 89 -11.98 -24.39 -5.50
C ARG A 89 -13.26 -23.77 -6.04
N TYR A 90 -14.19 -24.60 -6.51
CA TYR A 90 -15.51 -24.14 -6.92
C TYR A 90 -16.27 -23.52 -5.73
N GLY A 91 -16.28 -24.20 -4.58
CA GLY A 91 -16.86 -23.67 -3.34
C GLY A 91 -16.25 -22.33 -2.92
N SER A 92 -14.93 -22.19 -3.02
CA SER A 92 -14.24 -20.92 -2.74
C SER A 92 -14.62 -19.81 -3.73
N PHE A 93 -14.70 -20.13 -5.02
CA PHE A 93 -15.16 -19.19 -6.06
C PHE A 93 -16.59 -18.72 -5.79
N ARG A 94 -17.53 -19.64 -5.55
CA ARG A 94 -18.93 -19.33 -5.21
C ARG A 94 -19.03 -18.52 -3.92
N GLY A 95 -18.24 -18.87 -2.90
CA GLY A 95 -18.15 -18.12 -1.65
C GLY A 95 -17.77 -16.66 -1.88
N TRP A 96 -16.78 -16.42 -2.75
CA TRP A 96 -16.38 -15.06 -3.11
C TRP A 96 -17.41 -14.31 -3.97
N GLN A 97 -18.13 -15.00 -4.87
CA GLN A 97 -19.24 -14.39 -5.61
C GLN A 97 -20.32 -13.89 -4.64
N MET A 98 -20.75 -14.73 -3.70
CA MET A 98 -21.72 -14.34 -2.67
C MET A 98 -21.19 -13.24 -1.75
N ALA A 99 -19.90 -13.27 -1.42
CA ALA A 99 -19.29 -12.25 -0.58
C ALA A 99 -19.31 -10.88 -1.26
N ILE A 100 -18.90 -10.78 -2.53
CA ILE A 100 -18.88 -9.51 -3.27
C ILE A 100 -20.29 -8.89 -3.38
N GLU A 101 -21.34 -9.71 -3.50
CA GLU A 101 -22.72 -9.22 -3.54
C GLU A 101 -23.20 -8.65 -2.20
N ARG A 102 -22.64 -9.10 -1.08
CA ARG A 102 -23.10 -8.75 0.28
C ARG A 102 -22.20 -7.74 0.99
N VAL A 103 -20.91 -7.71 0.64
CA VAL A 103 -19.93 -6.83 1.26
C VAL A 103 -20.26 -5.39 0.89
N LYS A 104 -20.47 -4.55 1.90
CA LYS A 104 -20.66 -3.12 1.70
C LYS A 104 -19.35 -2.51 1.22
N PRO A 105 -19.32 -1.82 0.07
CA PRO A 105 -18.12 -1.15 -0.39
C PRO A 105 -17.65 -0.12 0.63
N ILE A 106 -16.35 -0.10 0.89
CA ILE A 106 -15.76 0.91 1.78
C ILE A 106 -15.41 2.13 0.93
N PRO A 107 -15.98 3.33 1.22
CA PRO A 107 -15.56 4.56 0.57
C PRO A 107 -14.09 4.81 0.84
N ARG A 108 -13.30 4.98 -0.23
CA ARG A 108 -11.87 5.26 -0.16
C ARG A 108 -11.57 6.52 -0.92
N HIS A 109 -10.74 7.36 -0.33
CA HIS A 109 -10.25 8.60 -0.91
C HIS A 109 -8.75 8.67 -0.68
N THR A 110 -8.01 9.11 -1.69
CA THR A 110 -6.59 9.44 -1.53
C THR A 110 -6.46 10.68 -0.66
N ALA A 111 -5.35 10.78 0.06
CA ALA A 111 -5.05 11.97 0.84
C ALA A 111 -4.86 13.17 -0.11
N ARG A 112 -5.66 14.22 0.09
CA ARG A 112 -5.54 15.47 -0.68
C ARG A 112 -4.44 16.33 -0.08
N LEU A 113 -3.20 15.96 -0.35
CA LEU A 113 -2.01 16.71 0.08
C LEU A 113 -1.59 17.71 -1.00
N ASN A 114 -1.16 18.90 -0.56
CA ASN A 114 -0.51 19.90 -1.39
C ASN A 114 0.56 20.57 -0.52
N LEU A 115 1.79 20.06 -0.62
CA LEU A 115 2.92 20.50 0.19
C LEU A 115 3.47 21.83 -0.34
N SER A 116 3.48 22.05 -1.65
CA SER A 116 3.86 23.33 -2.26
C SER A 116 3.01 24.46 -1.70
N LYS A 117 1.68 24.30 -1.70
CA LYS A 117 0.77 25.29 -1.10
C LYS A 117 1.06 25.49 0.39
N MET A 118 1.32 24.42 1.13
CA MET A 118 1.66 24.51 2.55
C MET A 118 2.92 25.34 2.79
N VAL A 119 3.94 25.18 1.95
CA VAL A 119 5.20 25.92 2.01
C VAL A 119 4.99 27.40 1.62
N MET A 120 4.26 27.65 0.53
CA MET A 120 3.98 29.02 0.06
C MET A 120 3.08 29.80 1.03
N ASP A 121 2.09 29.15 1.65
CA ASP A 121 1.22 29.77 2.65
C ASP A 121 2.01 30.19 3.92
N GLN A 122 3.17 29.55 4.18
CA GLN A 122 4.12 29.92 5.25
C GLN A 122 5.22 30.90 4.80
N GLN A 123 5.20 31.32 3.53
CA GLN A 123 6.17 32.28 2.95
C GLN A 123 7.64 31.85 3.11
N LEU A 124 7.90 30.54 3.08
CA LEU A 124 9.25 30.00 3.22
C LEU A 124 10.03 30.25 1.92
N THR A 125 11.28 30.68 2.07
CA THR A 125 12.09 31.18 0.95
C THR A 125 13.18 30.21 0.52
N ASN A 126 13.67 29.37 1.43
CA ASN A 126 14.77 28.46 1.17
C ASN A 126 14.54 27.03 1.70
N THR A 127 15.35 26.09 1.21
CA THR A 127 15.24 24.66 1.55
C THR A 127 15.46 24.39 3.04
N ALA A 128 16.33 25.14 3.72
CA ALA A 128 16.55 24.99 5.16
C ALA A 128 15.30 25.36 5.98
N GLU A 129 14.63 26.46 5.65
CA GLU A 129 13.37 26.88 6.26
C GLU A 129 12.27 25.83 6.07
N VAL A 130 12.20 25.22 4.89
CA VAL A 130 11.25 24.13 4.60
C VAL A 130 11.49 22.91 5.49
N ILE A 131 12.75 22.48 5.60
CA ILE A 131 13.09 21.34 6.46
C ILE A 131 12.79 21.66 7.93
N ASP A 132 13.14 22.85 8.41
CA ASP A 132 12.85 23.26 9.78
C ASP A 132 11.35 23.28 10.07
N TYR A 133 10.56 23.78 9.13
CA TYR A 133 9.11 23.77 9.21
C TYR A 133 8.55 22.33 9.23
N PHE A 134 9.05 21.43 8.38
CA PHE A 134 8.61 20.04 8.35
C PHE A 134 8.99 19.28 9.63
N ILE A 135 10.20 19.49 10.15
CA ILE A 135 10.64 18.94 11.44
C ILE A 135 9.67 19.39 12.54
N ALA A 136 9.43 20.70 12.66
CA ALA A 136 8.55 21.24 13.70
C ALA A 136 7.10 20.77 13.58
N ARG A 137 6.62 20.54 12.35
CA ARG A 137 5.23 20.15 12.08
C ARG A 137 4.97 18.66 12.23
N PHE A 138 5.88 17.81 11.75
CA PHE A 138 5.64 16.38 11.59
C PHE A 138 6.39 15.52 12.59
N MET A 139 7.39 16.06 13.29
CA MET A 139 8.16 15.31 14.28
C MET A 139 7.94 15.82 15.69
N ARG A 140 7.71 14.86 16.60
CA ARG A 140 7.64 15.13 18.03
C ARG A 140 9.02 15.30 18.65
N VAL A 141 10.00 14.54 18.15
CA VAL A 141 11.40 14.60 18.54
C VAL A 141 12.19 15.10 17.33
N ALA A 142 12.89 16.22 17.48
CA ALA A 142 13.70 16.76 16.40
C ALA A 142 14.92 15.84 16.13
N PRO A 143 15.30 15.64 14.85
CA PRO A 143 16.47 14.85 14.49
C PRO A 143 17.75 15.58 14.87
N GLY A 144 18.85 14.83 14.94
CA GLY A 144 20.18 15.41 15.12
C GLY A 144 20.57 16.40 14.00
N THR A 145 21.58 17.22 14.26
CA THR A 145 22.08 18.22 13.30
C THR A 145 22.53 17.59 11.98
N ASP A 146 23.14 16.40 12.04
CA ASP A 146 23.65 15.71 10.85
C ASP A 146 22.51 15.22 9.96
N ALA A 147 21.46 14.65 10.57
CA ALA A 147 20.26 14.22 9.87
C ALA A 147 19.49 15.40 9.28
N ARG A 148 19.42 16.53 10.01
CA ARG A 148 18.86 17.79 9.48
C ARG A 148 19.61 18.27 8.25
N SER A 149 20.94 18.33 8.30
CA SER A 149 21.76 18.77 7.15
C SER A 149 21.56 17.84 5.95
N MET A 150 21.53 16.52 6.18
CA MET A 150 21.26 15.53 5.14
C MET A 150 19.89 15.74 4.47
N LEU A 151 18.85 16.08 5.23
CA LEU A 151 17.52 16.38 4.68
C LEU A 151 17.51 17.67 3.84
N ILE A 152 18.26 18.69 4.25
CA ILE A 152 18.40 19.95 3.50
C ILE A 152 19.12 19.70 2.18
N ASP A 153 20.22 18.96 2.23
CA ASP A 153 20.99 18.60 1.03
C ASP A 153 20.14 17.75 0.09
N PHE A 154 19.38 16.79 0.62
CA PHE A 154 18.45 15.97 -0.15
C PHE A 154 17.42 16.82 -0.89
N LEU A 155 16.71 17.71 -0.18
CA LEU A 155 15.70 18.58 -0.78
C LEU A 155 16.30 19.51 -1.85
N SER A 156 17.47 20.08 -1.56
CA SER A 156 18.15 21.01 -2.47
C SER A 156 18.60 20.30 -3.76
N ASN A 157 19.05 19.05 -3.66
CA ASN A 157 19.42 18.23 -4.81
C ASN A 157 18.20 17.81 -5.64
N GLU A 158 17.10 17.42 -4.99
CA GLU A 158 15.87 17.00 -5.68
C GLU A 158 15.17 18.17 -6.39
N ILE A 159 15.24 19.39 -5.83
CA ILE A 159 14.67 20.59 -6.46
C ILE A 159 15.65 21.20 -7.49
N GLY A 160 16.97 21.03 -7.29
CA GLY A 160 18.02 21.63 -8.12
C GLY A 160 18.31 23.10 -7.82
N THR A 161 17.68 23.68 -6.79
CA THR A 161 17.95 25.03 -6.27
C THR A 161 17.70 25.06 -4.76
N THR A 162 18.27 26.05 -4.08
CA THR A 162 17.97 26.33 -2.67
C THR A 162 16.85 27.36 -2.52
N ASN A 163 16.46 28.05 -3.60
CA ASN A 163 15.40 29.05 -3.60
C ASN A 163 14.04 28.40 -3.90
N ILE A 164 13.15 28.40 -2.91
CA ILE A 164 11.84 27.76 -2.99
C ILE A 164 10.89 28.51 -3.93
N VAL A 165 11.02 29.83 -4.01
CA VAL A 165 10.16 30.67 -4.86
C VAL A 165 10.37 30.36 -6.34
N GLU A 166 11.61 30.04 -6.74
CA GLU A 166 11.92 29.63 -8.13
C GLU A 166 11.29 28.27 -8.49
N ALA A 167 11.09 27.41 -7.50
CA ALA A 167 10.62 26.04 -7.68
C ALA A 167 9.09 25.89 -7.52
N GLU A 168 8.33 26.99 -7.39
CA GLU A 168 6.89 26.98 -7.09
C GLU A 168 6.08 26.04 -8.00
N SER A 169 6.41 26.00 -9.29
CA SER A 169 5.68 25.23 -10.28
C SER A 169 5.97 23.72 -10.26
N TYR A 170 7.03 23.25 -9.60
CA TYR A 170 7.46 21.85 -9.70
C TYR A 170 7.96 21.20 -8.39
N MET A 171 8.00 21.91 -7.27
CA MET A 171 8.56 21.36 -6.01
C MET A 171 7.73 20.27 -5.32
N GLU A 172 6.46 20.04 -5.70
CA GLU A 172 5.53 19.17 -4.96
C GLU A 172 6.08 17.75 -4.80
N ASP A 173 6.63 17.16 -5.87
CA ASP A 173 7.16 15.79 -5.83
C ASP A 173 8.42 15.69 -4.97
N SER A 174 9.34 16.66 -5.08
CA SER A 174 10.55 16.74 -4.25
C SER A 174 10.20 16.93 -2.76
N LEU A 175 9.16 17.72 -2.46
CA LEU A 175 8.64 17.88 -1.10
C LEU A 175 8.02 16.58 -0.57
N ARG A 176 7.29 15.84 -1.40
CA ARG A 176 6.73 14.53 -1.01
C ARG A 176 7.83 13.52 -0.73
N MET A 177 8.86 13.47 -1.56
CA MET A 177 9.99 12.56 -1.35
C MET A 177 10.75 12.91 -0.06
N THR A 178 11.00 14.20 0.15
CA THR A 178 11.64 14.71 1.37
C THR A 178 10.80 14.41 2.61
N LEU A 179 9.49 14.62 2.56
CA LEU A 179 8.59 14.29 3.67
C LEU A 179 8.57 12.78 3.93
N HIS A 180 8.60 11.95 2.89
CA HIS A 180 8.71 10.50 3.05
C HIS A 180 10.01 10.12 3.78
N LEU A 181 11.15 10.70 3.38
CA LEU A 181 12.44 10.47 4.02
C LEU A 181 12.46 10.96 5.47
N LEU A 182 11.84 12.11 5.75
CA LEU A 182 11.71 12.68 7.09
C LEU A 182 10.89 11.76 8.01
N LEU A 183 9.77 11.23 7.55
CA LEU A 183 8.91 10.30 8.31
C LEU A 183 9.54 8.90 8.46
N SER A 184 10.57 8.59 7.66
CA SER A 184 11.33 7.34 7.78
C SER A 184 12.43 7.41 8.85
N GLN A 185 12.73 8.60 9.40
CA GLN A 185 13.78 8.76 10.40
C GLN A 185 13.44 8.06 11.73
N PRO A 186 14.44 7.54 12.48
CA PRO A 186 14.22 6.88 13.76
C PRO A 186 13.44 7.74 14.77
N GLU A 187 13.65 9.05 14.76
CA GLU A 187 13.02 10.00 15.68
C GLU A 187 11.49 10.04 15.51
N TYR A 188 10.98 9.80 14.31
CA TYR A 188 9.55 9.68 14.07
C TYR A 188 8.96 8.42 14.74
N GLN A 189 9.76 7.38 14.99
CA GLN A 189 9.29 6.17 15.68
C GLN A 189 9.17 6.35 17.20
N LEU A 190 9.83 7.38 17.76
CA LEU A 190 9.83 7.69 19.19
C LEU A 190 8.60 8.49 19.64
N SER A 191 7.71 8.87 18.70
CA SER A 191 6.52 9.70 18.95
C SER A 191 5.38 8.96 19.64
#